data_AF-A0A7K4GX67-F1
#
_entry.id   AF-A0A7K4GX67-F1
#
_cell.length_a   1.000
_cell.length_b   1.000
_cell.length_c   1.000
_cell.angle_alpha   90.00
_cell.angle_beta   90.00
_cell.angle_gamma   90.00
#
_symmetry.space_group_name_H-M   'P 1'
#
loop_
_entity.id
_entity.type
_entity.pdbx_description
1 polymer ?
#
loop_
_entity_poly.entity_id
_entity_poly.type
_entity_poly.pdbx_seq_one_letter_code
_entity_poly.pdbx_strand_id
1 'polypeptide(L)'
;MNFTQNSLLKSIWHSIWRYFGLKEANKIGLWLIELNLDKEYGIIRCSHQTKETIISALSLVREINGIKVILSPLKTSGTIRSIKRAN
;
A
#
# COMPACT_ATOMS: atom_id res chain seq x y z
N MET A 1 -9.03 -19.41 1.66
CA MET A 1 -8.84 -18.25 0.76
C MET A 1 -7.88 -17.31 1.47
N ASN A 2 -6.66 -17.16 0.97
CA ASN A 2 -5.59 -16.55 1.77
C ASN A 2 -5.32 -15.12 1.29
N PHE A 3 -5.78 -14.15 2.07
CA PHE A 3 -5.23 -12.79 2.01
C PHE A 3 -3.81 -12.87 2.59
N THR A 4 -2.81 -12.56 1.76
CA THR A 4 -1.40 -12.66 2.13
C THR A 4 -0.68 -11.36 1.80
N GLN A 5 0.49 -11.16 2.39
CA GLN A 5 1.41 -10.10 2.01
C GLN A 5 1.65 -10.03 0.50
N ASN A 6 1.86 -11.19 -0.14
CA ASN A 6 2.11 -11.25 -1.58
C ASN A 6 0.89 -10.85 -2.42
N SER A 7 -0.31 -11.27 -2.03
CA SER A 7 -1.53 -10.86 -2.74
C SER A 7 -1.79 -9.37 -2.59
N LEU A 8 -1.57 -8.81 -1.39
CA LEU A 8 -1.69 -7.37 -1.15
C LEU A 8 -0.70 -6.59 -2.03
N LEU A 9 0.59 -6.94 -1.99
CA LEU A 9 1.61 -6.26 -2.79
C LEU A 9 1.35 -6.36 -4.29
N LYS A 10 0.93 -7.53 -4.79
CA LYS A 10 0.55 -7.70 -6.20
C LYS A 10 -0.60 -6.79 -6.59
N SER A 11 -1.64 -6.69 -5.77
CA SER A 11 -2.78 -5.82 -6.06
C SER A 11 -2.41 -4.33 -6.04
N ILE A 12 -1.54 -3.91 -5.12
CA ILE A 12 -1.03 -2.53 -5.09
C ILE A 12 -0.21 -2.24 -6.34
N TRP A 13 0.74 -3.11 -6.72
CA TRP A 13 1.53 -2.96 -7.94
C TRP A 13 0.69 -2.96 -9.20
N HIS A 14 -0.32 -3.83 -9.28
CA HIS A 14 -1.25 -3.85 -10.40
C HIS A 14 -2.02 -2.52 -10.52
N SER A 15 -2.47 -1.95 -9.39
CA SER A 15 -3.09 -0.62 -9.36
C SER A 15 -2.12 0.47 -9.85
N ILE A 16 -0.87 0.46 -9.35
CA ILE A 16 0.16 1.40 -9.78
C ILE A 16 0.38 1.34 -11.29
N TRP A 17 0.63 0.16 -11.85
CA TRP A 17 0.87 0.00 -13.28
C TRP A 17 -0.33 0.39 -14.13
N ARG A 18 -1.54 0.00 -13.71
CA ARG A 18 -2.78 0.26 -14.45
C ARG A 18 -3.09 1.75 -14.56
N TYR A 19 -2.86 2.51 -13.48
CA TYR A 19 -3.34 3.89 -13.39
C TYR A 19 -2.23 4.95 -13.57
N PHE A 20 -0.97 4.60 -13.32
CA PHE A 20 0.17 5.54 -13.38
C PHE A 20 1.25 5.13 -14.37
N GLY A 21 1.19 3.91 -14.91
CA GLY A 21 2.12 3.42 -15.91
C GLY A 21 3.53 3.11 -15.37
N LEU A 22 4.36 2.56 -16.24
CA LEU A 22 5.69 2.06 -15.88
C LEU A 22 6.68 3.16 -15.46
N LYS A 23 6.56 4.35 -16.06
CA LYS A 23 7.44 5.50 -15.77
C LYS A 23 7.31 5.95 -14.31
N GLU A 24 6.10 6.05 -13.80
CA GLU A 24 5.86 6.42 -12.40
C GLU A 24 6.13 5.25 -11.45
N ALA A 25 5.80 4.01 -11.86
CA ALA A 25 6.06 2.81 -11.07
C ALA A 25 7.53 2.69 -10.61
N ASN A 26 8.48 3.03 -11.49
CA ASN A 26 9.92 3.00 -11.17
C ASN A 26 10.34 3.95 -10.04
N LYS A 27 9.60 5.04 -9.82
CA LYS A 27 9.93 6.05 -8.79
C LYS A 27 9.37 5.70 -7.41
N ILE A 28 8.43 4.74 -7.34
CA ILE A 28 7.61 4.53 -6.14
C ILE A 28 8.42 3.99 -4.96
N GLY A 29 9.38 3.10 -5.19
CA GLY A 29 10.18 2.49 -4.11
C GLY A 29 9.31 1.83 -3.02
N LEU A 30 8.24 1.11 -3.44
CA LEU A 30 7.28 0.50 -2.52
C LEU A 30 7.94 -0.63 -1.72
N TRP A 31 7.80 -0.58 -0.40
CA TRP A 31 8.27 -1.62 0.51
C TRP A 31 7.27 -1.86 1.64
N LEU A 32 6.87 -3.11 1.88
CA LEU A 32 6.03 -3.45 3.02
C LEU A 32 6.89 -3.63 4.26
N ILE A 33 6.66 -2.78 5.27
CA ILE A 33 7.37 -2.82 6.55
C ILE A 33 6.68 -3.76 7.53
N GLU A 34 5.35 -3.76 7.53
CA GLU A 34 4.54 -4.54 8.46
C GLU A 34 3.17 -4.81 7.85
N LEU A 35 2.62 -5.98 8.14
CA LEU A 35 1.25 -6.35 7.84
C LEU A 35 0.72 -7.21 8.98
N ASN A 36 -0.32 -6.73 9.64
CA ASN A 36 -1.05 -7.47 10.66
C ASN A 36 -2.47 -7.69 10.15
N LEU A 37 -2.77 -8.92 9.77
CA LEU A 37 -4.07 -9.28 9.20
C LEU A 37 -5.15 -9.37 10.28
N ASP A 38 -4.80 -9.82 11.48
CA ASP A 38 -5.75 -9.94 12.60
C ASP A 38 -6.27 -8.57 13.05
N LYS A 39 -5.41 -7.54 12.95
CA LYS A 39 -5.73 -6.14 13.28
C LYS A 39 -6.00 -5.28 12.04
N GLU A 40 -6.04 -5.88 10.86
CA GLU A 40 -6.36 -5.24 9.58
C GLU A 40 -5.56 -3.96 9.27
N TYR A 41 -4.27 -3.92 9.63
CA TYR A 41 -3.41 -2.78 9.32
C TYR A 41 -2.07 -3.20 8.71
N GLY A 42 -1.46 -2.28 7.98
CA GLY A 42 -0.12 -2.44 7.46
C GLY A 42 0.64 -1.12 7.44
N ILE A 43 1.96 -1.22 7.33
CA ILE A 43 2.85 -0.08 7.16
C ILE A 43 3.61 -0.32 5.86
N ILE A 44 3.43 0.60 4.91
CA ILE A 44 4.22 0.64 3.68
C ILE A 44 5.14 1.85 3.69
N ARG A 45 6.32 1.68 3.12
CA ARG A 45 7.26 2.74 2.78
C ARG A 45 7.18 2.97 1.27
N CYS A 46 7.36 4.22 0.88
CA CYS A 46 7.54 4.62 -0.52
C CYS A 46 8.57 5.76 -0.58
N SER A 47 8.94 6.14 -1.79
CA SER A 47 9.71 7.36 -2.04
C SER A 47 8.92 8.59 -1.58
N HIS A 48 9.62 9.57 -1.01
CA HIS A 48 9.00 10.81 -0.53
C HIS A 48 8.29 11.58 -1.65
N GLN A 49 8.72 11.39 -2.91
CA GLN A 49 8.13 12.05 -4.08
C GLN A 49 6.84 11.38 -4.57
N THR A 50 6.57 10.13 -4.19
CA THR A 50 5.47 9.31 -4.74
C THR A 50 4.39 9.00 -3.72
N LYS A 51 4.39 9.68 -2.58
CA LYS A 51 3.44 9.47 -1.48
C LYS A 51 1.98 9.59 -1.94
N GLU A 52 1.64 10.64 -2.68
CA GLU A 52 0.27 10.87 -3.16
C GLU A 52 -0.16 9.85 -4.23
N THR A 53 0.78 9.43 -5.09
CA THR A 53 0.56 8.35 -6.06
C THR A 53 0.20 7.04 -5.36
N ILE A 54 0.91 6.70 -4.28
CA ILE A 54 0.62 5.50 -3.48
C ILE A 54 -0.74 5.60 -2.79
N ILE A 55 -1.05 6.74 -2.16
CA ILE A 55 -2.36 6.96 -1.53
C ILE A 55 -3.48 6.72 -2.54
N SER A 56 -3.34 7.30 -3.73
CA SER A 56 -4.31 7.15 -4.82
C SER A 56 -4.40 5.70 -5.31
N ALA A 57 -3.26 5.04 -5.52
CA ALA A 57 -3.20 3.64 -5.96
C ALA A 57 -3.87 2.69 -4.96
N LEU A 58 -3.70 2.91 -3.65
CA LEU A 58 -4.34 2.12 -2.59
C LEU A 58 -5.87 2.25 -2.67
N SER A 59 -6.39 3.48 -2.78
CA SER A 59 -7.83 3.73 -2.85
C SER A 59 -8.50 3.15 -4.11
N LEU A 60 -7.71 2.88 -5.16
CA LEU A 60 -8.19 2.25 -6.40
C LEU A 60 -8.26 0.71 -6.31
N VAL A 61 -7.67 0.09 -5.28
CA VAL A 61 -7.81 -1.36 -5.06
C VAL A 61 -9.19 -1.65 -4.48
N ARG A 62 -10.03 -2.33 -5.26
CA ARG A 62 -11.40 -2.70 -4.85
C ARG A 62 -11.54 -4.16 -4.42
N GLU A 63 -10.62 -5.00 -4.86
CA GLU A 63 -10.68 -6.44 -4.65
C GLU A 63 -9.28 -7.05 -4.60
N ILE A 64 -9.09 -8.03 -3.72
CA ILE A 64 -7.88 -8.86 -3.63
C ILE A 64 -8.32 -10.32 -3.57
N ASN A 65 -7.97 -11.11 -4.58
CA ASN A 65 -8.29 -12.54 -4.68
C ASN A 65 -9.78 -12.89 -4.45
N GLY A 66 -10.72 -12.15 -5.05
CA GLY A 66 -12.17 -12.39 -4.84
C GLY A 66 -12.76 -11.67 -3.63
N ILE A 67 -11.94 -11.13 -2.74
CA ILE A 67 -12.38 -10.46 -1.51
C ILE A 67 -12.46 -8.96 -1.76
N LYS A 68 -13.64 -8.37 -1.60
CA LYS A 68 -13.82 -6.92 -1.66
C LYS A 68 -13.09 -6.26 -0.50
N VAL A 69 -12.29 -5.24 -0.80
CA VAL A 69 -11.48 -4.54 0.22
C VAL A 69 -11.54 -3.03 0.03
N ILE A 70 -11.25 -2.32 1.10
CA ILE A 70 -11.00 -0.88 1.10
C ILE A 70 -9.65 -0.65 1.77
N LEU A 71 -8.65 -0.22 1.00
CA LEU A 71 -7.35 0.17 1.55
C LEU A 71 -7.38 1.66 1.88
N SER A 72 -7.59 1.99 3.16
CA SER A 72 -7.68 3.36 3.64
C SER A 72 -6.36 3.82 4.28
N PRO A 73 -5.66 4.82 3.72
CA PRO A 73 -4.48 5.41 4.36
C PRO A 73 -4.88 6.12 5.66
N LEU A 74 -4.39 5.63 6.80
CA LEU A 74 -4.71 6.21 8.10
C LEU A 74 -3.81 7.40 8.46
N LYS A 75 -2.52 7.32 8.12
CA LYS A 75 -1.51 8.34 8.42
C LYS A 75 -0.26 8.18 7.58
N THR A 76 0.53 9.25 7.49
CA THR A 76 1.85 9.26 6.84
C THR A 76 2.90 9.88 7.76
N SER A 77 4.15 9.46 7.64
CA SER A 77 5.29 10.05 8.36
C SER A 77 6.60 9.74 7.64
N GLY A 78 7.61 10.57 7.85
CA GLY A 78 8.97 10.30 7.39
C GLY A 78 9.71 9.24 8.20
N THR A 79 9.19 8.82 9.37
CA THR A 79 9.84 7.82 10.23
C THR A 79 8.88 6.74 10.70
N ILE A 80 9.36 5.49 10.73
CA ILE A 80 8.59 4.33 11.22
C ILE A 80 8.24 4.50 12.70
N ARG A 81 9.15 5.08 13.50
CA ARG A 81 8.93 5.33 14.93
C ARG A 81 7.72 6.23 15.18
N SER A 82 7.54 7.27 14.36
CA SER A 82 6.38 8.17 14.46
C SER A 82 5.08 7.48 14.05
N ILE A 83 5.10 6.60 13.03
CA ILE A 83 3.92 5.80 12.66
C ILE A 83 3.54 4.85 13.80
N LYS A 84 4.50 4.14 14.39
CA LYS A 84 4.22 3.15 15.44
C LYS A 84 3.75 3.74 16.77
N ARG A 85 4.16 4.97 17.11
CA ARG A 85 3.75 5.64 18.37
C ARG A 85 2.29 6.06 18.42
N ALA A 86 1.69 6.30 17.26
CA ALA A 86 0.33 6.79 17.16
C ALA A 86 -0.69 5.66 16.93
N ASN A 87 -0.34 4.41 17.26
CA ASN A 87 -1.20 3.23 17.22
C ASN A 87 -1.12 2.50 18.55
#